data_AF-A0AAD9C0W6-F1
#
_entry.id   AF-A0AAD9C0W6-F1
#
_cell.length_a   1.000
_cell.length_b   1.000
_cell.length_c   1.000
_cell.angle_alpha   90.00
_cell.angle_beta   90.00
_cell.angle_gamma   90.00
#
_symmetry.space_group_name_H-M   'P 1'
#
loop_
_entity.id
_entity.type
_entity.pdbx_description
1 polymer ?
#
loop_
_entity_poly.entity_id
_entity_poly.type
_entity_poly.pdbx_seq_one_letter_code
_entity_poly.pdbx_strand_id
1 'polypeptide(L)'
;MVLDYGTHVITSVDAGATLVQEDYLSSSYMSGNLSESSSVKAQAGLNFFDKLKFDISSQNTQQSSSLQTYQSNIQYSLIQSHGGGTPFYPGITLQKWQESTRNNLVAIDRSGFPLHYFINTNTFPDLPQPTVGKVAIAVSQAVERYYMVNTRPGCVDVNSKNFNFQANIDDASCEGPATNLRFGGVYQKCVNVSSDAGPLCDALAHKNPDTGDFSCRSPYTATLLRSEVRQQGYKTYDCYDQSYSSKSVPFGGLFSCQSYNPLAGGQRRCPPKFSQHLASVSDGCEILYCVQSGLFTGGELLPVRLPPFTKPPLVSMQETNTVMVMTEGEKSWVRAGQTKAWKLANTEEIKEFVQKLNPEFNQVSSGEKAWIAFGVIGGLLLLLGTLAVVLVKRRSRY
;
A
#
# COMPACT_ATOMS: atom_id res chain seq x y z
N MET A 1 -10.62 7.67 -5.64
CA MET A 1 -9.28 8.18 -6.05
C MET A 1 -8.37 7.06 -6.54
N VAL A 2 -7.68 6.31 -5.67
CA VAL A 2 -6.74 5.25 -6.14
C VAL A 2 -7.46 4.15 -6.94
N LEU A 3 -8.67 3.76 -6.53
CA LEU A 3 -9.50 2.80 -7.27
C LEU A 3 -9.83 3.28 -8.68
N ASP A 4 -10.19 4.55 -8.81
CA ASP A 4 -10.77 5.11 -10.04
C ASP A 4 -9.71 5.61 -11.02
N TYR A 5 -8.60 6.12 -10.52
CA TYR A 5 -7.55 6.78 -11.31
C TYR A 5 -6.20 6.05 -11.27
N GLY A 6 -6.09 4.95 -10.53
CA GLY A 6 -4.84 4.21 -10.34
C GLY A 6 -3.83 4.93 -9.45
N THR A 7 -2.56 4.53 -9.56
CA THR A 7 -1.46 5.03 -8.73
C THR A 7 -0.57 6.06 -9.43
N HIS A 8 -0.61 6.09 -10.77
CA HIS A 8 0.24 6.93 -11.61
C HIS A 8 -0.58 7.59 -12.73
N VAL A 9 -0.10 8.73 -13.20
CA VAL A 9 -0.60 9.38 -14.41
C VAL A 9 0.44 9.23 -15.50
N ILE A 10 0.02 8.68 -16.64
CA ILE A 10 0.88 8.52 -17.83
C ILE A 10 1.07 9.90 -18.47
N THR A 11 2.33 10.32 -18.65
CA THR A 11 2.68 11.61 -19.27
C THR A 11 3.36 11.46 -20.62
N SER A 12 3.87 10.27 -20.94
CA SER A 12 4.44 9.95 -22.25
C SER A 12 4.11 8.51 -22.62
N VAL A 13 3.88 8.28 -23.91
CA VAL A 13 3.65 6.95 -24.48
C VAL A 13 4.45 6.79 -25.76
N ASP A 14 5.05 5.62 -25.93
CA ASP A 14 5.62 5.23 -27.22
C ASP A 14 4.52 4.52 -28.01
N ALA A 15 4.09 5.15 -29.10
CA ALA A 15 3.06 4.62 -29.97
C ALA A 15 3.68 3.72 -31.04
N GLY A 16 3.27 2.46 -31.07
CA GLY A 16 3.84 1.46 -31.97
C GLY A 16 3.01 0.19 -32.07
N ALA A 17 3.65 -0.86 -32.56
CA ALA A 17 3.12 -2.22 -32.52
C ALA A 17 4.27 -3.17 -32.18
N THR A 18 3.98 -4.26 -31.48
CA THR A 18 4.96 -5.30 -31.15
C THR A 18 4.48 -6.66 -31.61
N LEU A 19 5.43 -7.49 -32.07
CA LEU A 19 5.22 -8.90 -32.34
C LEU A 19 6.26 -9.66 -31.51
N VAL A 20 5.79 -10.39 -30.51
CA VAL A 20 6.63 -11.01 -29.48
C VAL A 20 6.37 -12.51 -29.48
N GLN A 21 7.43 -13.30 -29.45
CA GLN A 21 7.37 -14.73 -29.15
C GLN A 21 7.96 -14.98 -27.77
N GLU A 22 7.22 -15.71 -26.94
CA GLU A 22 7.69 -16.18 -25.64
C GLU A 22 7.80 -17.70 -25.66
N ASP A 23 9.03 -18.21 -25.58
CA ASP A 23 9.33 -19.64 -25.51
C ASP A 23 9.81 -20.00 -24.09
N TYR A 24 9.14 -20.97 -23.48
CA TYR A 24 9.45 -21.50 -22.16
C TYR A 24 10.26 -22.77 -22.34
N LEU A 25 11.56 -22.71 -22.04
CA LEU A 25 12.48 -23.83 -22.21
C LEU A 25 12.61 -24.64 -20.92
N SER A 26 12.89 -25.94 -21.06
CA SER A 26 13.23 -26.79 -19.92
C SER A 26 14.43 -26.23 -19.13
N SER A 27 14.32 -26.20 -17.81
CA SER A 27 15.40 -25.76 -16.93
C SER A 27 16.64 -26.66 -17.00
N SER A 28 16.47 -27.96 -17.28
CA SER A 28 17.58 -28.90 -17.47
C SER A 28 18.40 -28.58 -18.72
N TYR A 29 17.73 -28.19 -19.79
CA TYR A 29 18.36 -27.77 -21.04
C TYR A 29 19.15 -26.46 -20.86
N MET A 30 18.57 -25.49 -20.16
CA MET A 30 19.24 -24.21 -19.90
C MET A 30 20.45 -24.36 -18.97
N SER A 31 20.32 -25.16 -17.91
CA SER A 31 21.43 -25.41 -16.95
C SER A 31 22.63 -26.06 -17.62
N GLY A 32 22.41 -26.98 -18.57
CA GLY A 32 23.48 -27.62 -19.33
C GLY A 32 24.16 -26.73 -20.37
N ASN A 33 23.48 -25.65 -20.81
CA ASN A 33 23.93 -24.77 -21.89
C ASN A 33 24.22 -23.33 -21.43
N LEU A 34 24.50 -23.11 -20.14
CA LEU A 34 24.78 -21.77 -19.59
C LEU A 34 25.94 -21.06 -20.32
N SER A 35 27.01 -21.80 -20.65
CA SER A 35 28.15 -21.30 -21.42
C SER A 35 27.82 -20.97 -22.87
N GLU A 36 26.73 -21.54 -23.41
CA GLU A 36 26.26 -21.36 -24.78
C GLU A 36 25.00 -20.48 -24.86
N SER A 37 24.75 -19.66 -23.84
CA SER A 37 23.56 -18.78 -23.78
C SER A 37 23.37 -17.93 -25.05
N SER A 38 24.47 -17.48 -25.69
CA SER A 38 24.43 -16.76 -26.96
C SER A 38 23.89 -17.60 -28.12
N SER A 39 24.28 -18.87 -28.20
CA SER A 39 23.78 -19.82 -29.19
C SER A 39 22.28 -20.07 -29.00
N VAL A 40 21.84 -20.31 -27.76
CA VAL A 40 20.42 -20.51 -27.43
C VAL A 40 19.58 -19.28 -27.82
N LYS A 41 20.07 -18.07 -27.53
CA LYS A 41 19.40 -16.82 -27.95
C LYS A 41 19.31 -16.68 -29.47
N ALA A 42 20.37 -17.07 -30.19
CA ALA A 42 20.35 -17.08 -31.65
C ALA A 42 19.32 -18.09 -32.20
N GLN A 43 19.21 -19.28 -31.59
CA GLN A 43 18.19 -20.27 -31.97
C GLN A 43 16.77 -19.77 -31.70
N ALA A 44 16.53 -19.04 -30.60
CA ALA A 44 15.25 -18.40 -30.35
C ALA A 44 14.86 -17.41 -31.47
N GLY A 45 15.82 -16.59 -31.92
CA GLY A 45 15.61 -15.67 -33.04
C GLY A 45 15.31 -16.40 -34.36
N LEU A 46 16.07 -17.46 -34.67
CA LEU A 46 15.81 -18.30 -35.84
C LEU A 46 14.43 -18.95 -35.78
N ASN A 47 14.05 -19.50 -34.62
CA ASN A 47 12.74 -20.10 -34.39
C ASN A 47 11.61 -19.09 -34.65
N PHE A 48 11.76 -17.84 -34.21
CA PHE A 48 10.80 -16.77 -34.49
C PHE A 48 10.66 -16.43 -35.97
N PHE A 49 11.79 -16.23 -36.66
CA PHE A 49 11.75 -15.92 -38.09
C PHE A 49 11.24 -17.09 -38.94
N ASP A 50 11.45 -18.34 -38.51
CA ASP A 50 10.87 -19.51 -39.17
C ASP A 50 9.34 -19.46 -39.14
N LYS A 51 8.71 -18.98 -38.06
CA LYS A 51 7.24 -18.82 -37.97
C LYS A 51 6.68 -17.71 -38.86
N LEU A 52 7.49 -16.70 -39.18
CA LEU A 52 7.12 -15.56 -40.04
C LEU A 52 7.34 -15.81 -41.54
N LYS A 53 8.16 -16.81 -41.88
CA LYS A 53 8.55 -17.09 -43.27
C LYS A 53 7.74 -18.20 -43.93
N PHE A 54 6.96 -18.98 -43.16
CA PHE A 54 6.47 -20.27 -43.63
C PHE A 54 5.08 -20.25 -44.28
N ASP A 55 5.07 -20.41 -45.60
CA ASP A 55 4.00 -20.99 -46.41
C ASP A 55 3.79 -22.45 -45.96
N ILE A 56 2.53 -22.89 -45.80
CA ILE A 56 2.12 -24.11 -45.08
C ILE A 56 2.59 -25.44 -45.73
N SER A 57 3.43 -25.41 -46.77
CA SER A 57 3.75 -26.58 -47.61
C SER A 57 5.21 -27.04 -47.70
N SER A 58 6.23 -26.43 -47.08
CA SER A 58 7.63 -26.88 -47.29
C SER A 58 8.20 -27.76 -46.18
N GLN A 59 8.01 -29.07 -46.30
CA GLN A 59 8.64 -30.11 -45.46
C GLN A 59 10.19 -30.19 -45.51
N ASN A 60 10.95 -29.24 -46.08
CA ASN A 60 12.33 -29.53 -46.51
C ASN A 60 13.33 -28.34 -46.56
N THR A 61 13.36 -27.44 -45.58
CA THR A 61 14.60 -26.67 -45.33
C THR A 61 15.43 -27.41 -44.30
N GLN A 62 16.69 -27.73 -44.62
CA GLN A 62 17.65 -28.39 -43.70
C GLN A 62 17.79 -27.55 -42.42
N GLN A 63 16.94 -27.80 -41.43
CA GLN A 63 17.05 -27.19 -40.11
C GLN A 63 18.33 -27.69 -39.46
N SER A 64 19.10 -26.78 -38.87
CA SER A 64 20.30 -27.17 -38.14
C SER A 64 19.92 -28.08 -36.96
N SER A 65 20.78 -29.04 -36.64
CA SER A 65 20.61 -29.91 -35.47
C SER A 65 20.44 -29.11 -34.16
N SER A 66 21.07 -27.94 -34.08
CA SER A 66 20.92 -26.99 -32.96
C SER A 66 19.51 -26.42 -32.83
N LEU A 67 18.86 -26.06 -33.94
CA LEU A 67 17.50 -25.50 -33.92
C LEU A 67 16.47 -26.57 -33.55
N GLN A 68 16.63 -27.80 -34.05
CA GLN A 68 15.78 -28.93 -33.67
C GLN A 68 15.91 -29.26 -32.19
N THR A 69 17.14 -29.18 -31.65
CA THR A 69 17.40 -29.38 -30.21
C THR A 69 16.76 -28.27 -29.37
N TYR A 70 16.83 -27.02 -29.82
CA TYR A 70 16.15 -25.91 -29.17
C TYR A 70 14.63 -26.16 -29.14
N GLN A 71 14.04 -26.46 -30.30
CA GLN A 71 12.59 -26.68 -30.46
C GLN A 71 12.07 -27.85 -29.63
N SER A 72 12.84 -28.94 -29.52
CA SER A 72 12.44 -30.10 -28.71
C SER A 72 12.47 -29.85 -27.20
N ASN A 73 13.15 -28.79 -26.74
CA ASN A 73 13.22 -28.41 -25.34
C ASN A 73 12.21 -27.32 -24.93
N ILE A 74 11.41 -26.82 -25.89
CA ILE A 74 10.29 -25.91 -25.62
C ILE A 74 9.17 -26.67 -24.90
N GLN A 75 8.81 -26.20 -23.71
CA GLN A 75 7.69 -26.69 -22.90
C GLN A 75 6.38 -25.97 -23.22
N TYR A 76 6.47 -24.68 -23.53
CA TYR A 76 5.34 -23.84 -23.91
C TYR A 76 5.83 -22.72 -24.83
N SER A 77 5.00 -22.32 -25.79
CA SER A 77 5.33 -21.26 -26.75
C SER A 77 4.07 -20.48 -27.09
N LEU A 78 4.20 -19.16 -27.16
CA LEU A 78 3.12 -18.27 -27.56
C LEU A 78 3.67 -17.13 -28.41
N ILE A 79 2.85 -16.65 -29.35
CA ILE A 79 3.14 -15.46 -30.15
C ILE A 79 2.03 -14.45 -29.92
N GLN A 80 2.40 -13.25 -29.51
CA GLN A 80 1.50 -12.13 -29.25
C GLN A 80 1.80 -10.98 -30.20
N SER A 81 0.75 -10.50 -30.86
CA SER A 81 0.77 -9.26 -31.65
C SER A 81 0.00 -8.19 -30.88
N HIS A 82 0.66 -7.10 -30.51
CA HIS A 82 0.04 -5.94 -29.89
C HIS A 82 0.01 -4.77 -30.88
N GLY A 83 -1.17 -4.24 -31.14
CA GLY A 83 -1.38 -3.35 -32.29
C GLY A 83 -1.28 -4.09 -33.61
N GLY A 84 -1.19 -3.33 -34.70
CA GLY A 84 -1.32 -3.87 -36.06
C GLY A 84 -2.77 -4.14 -36.44
N GLY A 85 -3.12 -3.86 -37.70
CA GLY A 85 -4.49 -4.06 -38.20
C GLY A 85 -4.81 -5.51 -38.54
N THR A 86 -3.79 -6.35 -38.64
CA THR A 86 -3.93 -7.76 -38.99
C THR A 86 -3.49 -8.62 -37.80
N PRO A 87 -4.38 -9.45 -37.23
CA PRO A 87 -3.99 -10.43 -36.22
C PRO A 87 -2.89 -11.35 -36.75
N PHE A 88 -1.98 -11.76 -35.87
CA PHE A 88 -0.93 -12.71 -36.24
C PHE A 88 -1.55 -14.07 -36.63
N TYR A 89 -1.02 -14.67 -37.69
CA TYR A 89 -1.27 -16.05 -38.08
C TYR A 89 0.02 -16.64 -38.67
N PRO A 90 0.31 -17.94 -38.46
CA PRO A 90 1.48 -18.58 -39.04
C PRO A 90 1.52 -18.39 -40.57
N GLY A 91 2.67 -17.91 -41.08
CA GLY A 91 2.85 -17.60 -42.50
C GLY A 91 2.52 -16.16 -42.92
N ILE A 92 2.07 -15.30 -42.01
CA ILE A 92 2.07 -13.84 -42.28
C ILE A 92 3.52 -13.37 -42.46
N THR A 93 3.82 -12.72 -43.59
CA THR A 93 5.16 -12.16 -43.81
C THR A 93 5.38 -10.97 -42.89
N LEU A 94 6.63 -10.77 -42.46
CA LEU A 94 7.00 -9.61 -41.65
C LEU A 94 6.61 -8.29 -42.33
N GLN A 95 6.80 -8.19 -43.65
CA GLN A 95 6.39 -7.03 -44.44
C GLN A 95 4.89 -6.77 -44.32
N LYS A 96 4.06 -7.80 -44.56
CA LYS A 96 2.59 -7.65 -44.48
C LYS A 96 2.13 -7.27 -43.08
N TRP A 97 2.78 -7.82 -42.04
CA TRP A 97 2.52 -7.43 -40.67
C TRP A 97 2.91 -5.95 -40.42
N GLN A 98 4.10 -5.53 -40.84
CA GLN A 98 4.58 -4.14 -40.71
C GLN A 98 3.67 -3.13 -41.41
N GLU A 99 3.21 -3.43 -42.63
CA GLU A 99 2.28 -2.57 -43.38
C GLU A 99 0.95 -2.37 -42.63
N SER A 100 0.51 -3.34 -41.83
CA SER A 100 -0.73 -3.26 -41.06
C SER A 100 -0.67 -2.29 -39.86
N THR A 101 0.52 -1.85 -39.46
CA THR A 101 0.73 -1.06 -38.22
C THR A 101 0.32 0.41 -38.36
N ARG A 102 0.33 0.97 -39.58
CA ARG A 102 0.27 2.41 -39.84
C ARG A 102 -0.88 3.17 -39.15
N ASN A 103 -2.06 2.54 -39.02
CA ASN A 103 -3.25 3.14 -38.39
C ASN A 103 -3.74 2.37 -37.15
N ASN A 104 -2.95 1.41 -36.67
CA ASN A 104 -3.32 0.50 -35.59
C ASN A 104 -2.25 0.50 -34.50
N LEU A 105 -1.83 1.72 -34.13
CA LEU A 105 -0.81 1.93 -33.11
C LEU A 105 -1.43 1.81 -31.73
N VAL A 106 -0.69 1.18 -30.82
CA VAL A 106 -1.01 1.06 -29.41
C VAL A 106 0.15 1.62 -28.58
N ALA A 107 -0.09 1.89 -27.30
CA ALA A 107 0.99 2.25 -26.38
C ALA A 107 1.84 0.99 -26.08
N ILE A 108 3.05 0.93 -26.62
CA ILE A 108 4.01 -0.17 -26.46
C ILE A 108 4.96 0.07 -25.28
N ASP A 109 5.16 1.34 -24.91
CA ASP A 109 5.83 1.73 -23.66
C ASP A 109 5.16 2.99 -23.07
N ARG A 110 5.30 3.19 -21.76
CA ARG A 110 4.61 4.23 -20.98
C ARG A 110 5.52 4.77 -19.90
N SER A 111 5.56 6.09 -19.76
CA SER A 111 6.25 6.79 -18.68
C SER A 111 5.29 7.78 -17.99
N GLY A 112 5.49 8.00 -16.70
CA GLY A 112 4.58 8.81 -15.90
C GLY A 112 5.08 9.14 -14.50
N PHE A 113 4.26 9.88 -13.76
CA PHE A 113 4.54 10.27 -12.38
C PHE A 113 3.45 9.75 -11.43
N PRO A 114 3.75 9.59 -10.13
CA PRO A 114 2.75 9.22 -9.14
C PRO A 114 1.57 10.20 -9.10
N LEU A 115 0.36 9.70 -8.85
CA LEU A 115 -0.87 10.49 -8.89
C LEU A 115 -0.82 11.74 -8.00
N HIS A 116 -0.24 11.62 -6.80
CA HIS A 116 -0.15 12.73 -5.85
C HIS A 116 0.75 13.88 -6.33
N TYR A 117 1.64 13.65 -7.31
CA TYR A 117 2.53 14.67 -7.87
C TYR A 117 1.75 15.80 -8.57
N PHE A 118 0.59 15.46 -9.17
CA PHE A 118 -0.28 16.41 -9.85
C PHE A 118 -1.21 17.18 -8.91
N ILE A 119 -1.16 16.92 -7.60
CA ILE A 119 -1.92 17.64 -6.59
C ILE A 119 -1.02 18.73 -6.01
N ASN A 120 -1.02 19.90 -6.63
CA ASN A 120 -0.18 21.03 -6.27
C ASN A 120 -0.89 22.37 -6.52
N THR A 121 -0.29 23.48 -6.09
CA THR A 121 -0.93 24.80 -6.16
C THR A 121 -1.11 25.31 -7.61
N ASN A 122 -0.42 24.73 -8.59
CA ASN A 122 -0.60 25.10 -10.00
C ASN A 122 -1.84 24.45 -10.60
N THR A 123 -2.20 23.23 -10.17
CA THR A 123 -3.40 22.51 -10.62
C THR A 123 -4.64 22.88 -9.80
N PHE A 124 -4.46 23.33 -8.56
CA PHE A 124 -5.53 23.79 -7.67
C PHE A 124 -5.28 25.23 -7.19
N PRO A 125 -5.36 26.24 -8.09
CA PRO A 125 -5.05 27.63 -7.75
C PRO A 125 -6.08 28.26 -6.80
N ASP A 126 -7.32 27.76 -6.79
CA ASP A 126 -8.43 28.29 -5.99
C ASP A 126 -8.48 27.70 -4.56
N LEU A 127 -7.45 26.99 -4.13
CA LEU A 127 -7.38 26.38 -2.80
C LEU A 127 -6.16 26.87 -2.01
N PRO A 128 -6.28 27.01 -0.67
CA PRO A 128 -5.13 27.34 0.16
C PRO A 128 -4.02 26.29 0.03
N GLN A 129 -2.77 26.72 -0.07
CA GLN A 129 -1.61 25.84 -0.24
C GLN A 129 -1.54 24.71 0.81
N PRO A 130 -1.75 24.95 2.12
CA PRO A 130 -1.73 23.87 3.12
C PRO A 130 -2.84 22.82 2.89
N THR A 131 -3.99 23.23 2.36
CA THR A 131 -5.09 22.33 2.02
C THR A 131 -4.70 21.41 0.89
N VAL A 132 -4.13 21.97 -0.20
CA VAL A 132 -3.64 21.18 -1.34
C VAL A 132 -2.56 20.20 -0.89
N GLY A 133 -1.60 20.64 -0.07
CA GLY A 133 -0.55 19.79 0.48
C GLY A 133 -1.10 18.63 1.33
N LYS A 134 -2.10 18.88 2.19
CA LYS A 134 -2.76 17.82 2.97
C LYS A 134 -3.45 16.78 2.07
N VAL A 135 -4.11 17.22 1.00
CA VAL A 135 -4.75 16.32 0.03
C VAL A 135 -3.70 15.48 -0.70
N ALA A 136 -2.60 16.09 -1.15
CA ALA A 136 -1.51 15.37 -1.82
C ALA A 136 -0.91 14.26 -0.92
N ILE A 137 -0.64 14.59 0.35
CA ILE A 137 -0.14 13.61 1.34
C ILE A 137 -1.15 12.48 1.57
N ALA A 138 -2.44 12.81 1.74
CA ALA A 138 -3.47 11.81 1.96
C ALA A 138 -3.60 10.84 0.76
N VAL A 139 -3.49 11.35 -0.47
CA VAL A 139 -3.46 10.51 -1.68
C VAL A 139 -2.18 9.67 -1.76
N SER A 140 -1.00 10.24 -1.43
CA SER A 140 0.26 9.48 -1.36
C SER A 140 0.16 8.30 -0.39
N GLN A 141 -0.33 8.54 0.83
CA GLN A 141 -0.52 7.51 1.85
C GLN A 141 -1.52 6.44 1.41
N ALA A 142 -2.57 6.81 0.67
CA ALA A 142 -3.52 5.84 0.11
C ALA A 142 -2.88 4.96 -0.98
N VAL A 143 -2.02 5.54 -1.83
CA VAL A 143 -1.24 4.81 -2.84
C VAL A 143 -0.24 3.86 -2.17
N GLU A 144 0.53 4.33 -1.19
CA GLU A 144 1.47 3.50 -0.42
C GLU A 144 0.75 2.31 0.24
N ARG A 145 -0.41 2.57 0.87
CA ARG A 145 -1.23 1.51 1.49
C ARG A 145 -1.69 0.46 0.47
N TYR A 146 -2.05 0.87 -0.75
CA TYR A 146 -2.41 -0.06 -1.81
C TYR A 146 -1.25 -1.01 -2.15
N TYR A 147 -0.03 -0.50 -2.23
CA TYR A 147 1.15 -1.36 -2.43
C TYR A 147 1.41 -2.25 -1.23
N MET A 148 1.42 -1.71 0.00
CA MET A 148 1.65 -2.50 1.22
C MET A 148 0.70 -3.69 1.34
N VAL A 149 -0.60 -3.47 1.17
CA VAL A 149 -1.64 -4.52 1.27
C VAL A 149 -1.50 -5.62 0.21
N ASN A 150 -0.85 -5.31 -0.92
CA ASN A 150 -0.60 -6.23 -2.02
C ASN A 150 0.83 -6.81 -2.03
N THR A 151 1.69 -6.36 -1.12
CA THR A 151 3.02 -6.94 -0.90
C THR A 151 2.89 -8.24 -0.12
N ARG A 152 3.43 -9.33 -0.67
CA ARG A 152 3.39 -10.67 -0.07
C ARG A 152 4.82 -11.20 0.07
N PRO A 153 5.46 -10.89 1.20
CA PRO A 153 6.75 -11.46 1.54
C PRO A 153 6.71 -12.98 1.68
N GLY A 154 7.77 -13.64 1.23
CA GLY A 154 8.00 -15.07 1.42
C GLY A 154 9.17 -15.56 0.56
N CYS A 155 9.56 -16.81 0.75
CA CYS A 155 10.60 -17.41 -0.07
C CYS A 155 10.19 -17.50 -1.54
N VAL A 156 10.99 -16.89 -2.43
CA VAL A 156 10.78 -16.90 -3.89
C VAL A 156 11.65 -17.92 -4.64
N ASP A 157 12.56 -18.62 -3.94
CA ASP A 157 13.36 -19.68 -4.54
C ASP A 157 12.54 -20.96 -4.73
N VAL A 158 12.27 -21.29 -5.99
CA VAL A 158 11.48 -22.46 -6.42
C VAL A 158 12.11 -23.79 -5.96
N ASN A 159 13.43 -23.83 -5.74
CA ASN A 159 14.12 -25.05 -5.30
C ASN A 159 14.09 -25.22 -3.77
N SER A 160 13.67 -24.19 -3.03
CA SER A 160 13.57 -24.27 -1.58
C SER A 160 12.36 -25.08 -1.15
N LYS A 161 12.52 -25.88 -0.08
CA LYS A 161 11.39 -26.53 0.61
C LYS A 161 10.40 -25.53 1.22
N ASN A 162 10.82 -24.28 1.40
CA ASN A 162 10.01 -23.21 1.96
C ASN A 162 9.38 -22.31 0.87
N PHE A 163 9.52 -22.66 -0.41
CA PHE A 163 8.99 -21.88 -1.53
C PHE A 163 7.53 -21.49 -1.30
N ASN A 164 7.26 -20.20 -1.44
CA ASN A 164 5.93 -19.63 -1.35
C ASN A 164 5.51 -19.12 -2.72
N PHE A 165 4.72 -19.91 -3.44
CA PHE A 165 4.19 -19.55 -4.76
C PHE A 165 3.35 -18.26 -4.77
N GLN A 166 2.83 -17.82 -3.62
CA GLN A 166 2.08 -16.57 -3.50
C GLN A 166 2.97 -15.35 -3.18
N ALA A 167 4.27 -15.55 -2.94
CA ALA A 167 5.19 -14.47 -2.59
C ALA A 167 5.61 -13.69 -3.83
N ASN A 168 5.58 -12.36 -3.73
CA ASN A 168 6.04 -11.44 -4.77
C ASN A 168 7.25 -10.59 -4.35
N ILE A 169 7.71 -10.75 -3.11
CA ILE A 169 8.95 -10.16 -2.61
C ILE A 169 9.68 -11.18 -1.74
N ASP A 170 10.98 -11.32 -1.96
CA ASP A 170 11.82 -12.21 -1.15
C ASP A 170 11.94 -11.66 0.27
N ASP A 171 11.71 -12.51 1.27
CA ASP A 171 11.86 -12.20 2.69
C ASP A 171 13.09 -12.87 3.32
N ALA A 172 13.93 -13.51 2.50
CA ALA A 172 15.09 -14.28 2.92
C ALA A 172 14.78 -15.41 3.91
N SER A 173 13.56 -16.00 3.84
CA SER A 173 13.13 -17.14 4.67
C SER A 173 13.31 -18.51 4.01
N CYS A 174 13.97 -18.56 2.84
CA CYS A 174 14.16 -19.80 2.07
C CYS A 174 14.95 -20.87 2.83
N GLU A 175 15.81 -20.49 3.76
CA GLU A 175 16.60 -21.39 4.60
C GLU A 175 16.32 -21.19 6.09
N GLY A 176 16.35 -22.27 6.86
CA GLY A 176 16.37 -22.20 8.32
C GLY A 176 15.85 -23.44 9.04
N PRO A 177 16.11 -23.55 10.36
CA PRO A 177 15.78 -24.72 11.15
C PRO A 177 14.26 -24.90 11.29
N ALA A 178 13.80 -26.15 11.34
CA ALA A 178 12.42 -26.43 11.77
C ALA A 178 12.30 -26.22 13.27
N THR A 179 11.43 -25.31 13.69
CA THR A 179 11.05 -25.15 15.10
C THR A 179 9.61 -25.61 15.28
N ASN A 180 9.39 -26.53 16.21
CA ASN A 180 8.04 -26.92 16.63
C ASN A 180 7.49 -25.84 17.54
N LEU A 181 6.80 -24.87 16.96
CA LEU A 181 6.20 -23.75 17.68
C LEU A 181 4.86 -24.20 18.30
N ARG A 182 4.64 -23.83 19.56
CA ARG A 182 3.38 -24.09 20.26
C ARG A 182 2.59 -22.80 20.38
N PHE A 183 1.30 -22.89 20.08
CA PHE A 183 0.37 -21.76 20.18
C PHE A 183 -0.46 -21.87 21.47
N GLY A 184 -0.46 -20.80 22.26
CA GLY A 184 -1.11 -20.75 23.58
C GLY A 184 -2.55 -20.21 23.57
N GLY A 185 -3.11 -19.90 22.39
CA GLY A 185 -4.43 -19.31 22.22
C GLY A 185 -4.42 -17.80 21.98
N VAL A 186 -5.59 -17.24 21.70
CA VAL A 186 -5.85 -15.80 21.53
C VAL A 186 -6.98 -15.37 22.45
N TYR A 187 -6.91 -14.12 22.92
CA TYR A 187 -8.02 -13.47 23.62
C TYR A 187 -8.07 -12.00 23.21
N GLN A 188 -9.25 -11.38 23.35
CA GLN A 188 -9.52 -9.99 23.04
C GLN A 188 -10.26 -9.34 24.19
N LYS A 189 -9.71 -8.23 24.70
CA LYS A 189 -10.36 -7.39 25.72
C LYS A 189 -11.14 -6.28 25.03
N CYS A 190 -12.25 -5.86 25.63
CA CYS A 190 -13.01 -4.68 25.22
C CYS A 190 -13.25 -3.77 26.43
N VAL A 191 -13.13 -2.46 26.22
CA VAL A 191 -13.34 -1.45 27.25
C VAL A 191 -14.39 -0.47 26.74
N ASN A 192 -15.46 -0.28 27.51
CA ASN A 192 -16.54 0.64 27.16
C ASN A 192 -16.01 2.08 27.12
N VAL A 193 -16.04 2.71 25.95
CA VAL A 193 -15.68 4.12 25.78
C VAL A 193 -16.89 5.03 26.02
N SER A 194 -18.09 4.58 25.63
CA SER A 194 -19.37 5.24 25.91
C SER A 194 -20.22 4.39 26.85
N SER A 195 -21.18 5.04 27.53
CA SER A 195 -22.07 4.39 28.51
C SER A 195 -22.95 3.28 27.90
N ASP A 196 -23.22 3.37 26.60
CA ASP A 196 -24.06 2.43 25.86
C ASP A 196 -23.25 1.32 25.19
N ALA A 197 -21.92 1.31 25.26
CA ALA A 197 -21.05 0.36 24.54
C ALA A 197 -21.09 -1.10 25.07
N GLY A 198 -21.90 -1.40 26.09
CA GLY A 198 -21.98 -2.73 26.71
C GLY A 198 -22.21 -3.87 25.72
N PRO A 199 -23.30 -3.85 24.92
CA PRO A 199 -23.59 -4.90 23.95
C PRO A 199 -22.49 -5.08 22.88
N LEU A 200 -21.81 -3.98 22.52
CA LEU A 200 -20.68 -4.04 21.60
C LEU A 200 -19.51 -4.80 22.22
N CYS A 201 -19.20 -4.53 23.50
CA CYS A 201 -18.14 -5.24 24.20
C CYS A 201 -18.50 -6.69 24.53
N ASP A 202 -19.77 -7.03 24.76
CA ASP A 202 -20.21 -8.42 24.94
C ASP A 202 -19.95 -9.26 23.68
N ALA A 203 -20.14 -8.68 22.50
CA ALA A 203 -19.87 -9.34 21.22
C ALA A 203 -18.37 -9.39 20.87
N LEU A 204 -17.60 -8.35 21.23
CA LEU A 204 -16.19 -8.23 20.85
C LEU A 204 -15.22 -8.86 21.87
N ALA A 205 -15.61 -9.03 23.12
CA ALA A 205 -14.78 -9.64 24.13
C ALA A 205 -14.71 -11.15 23.91
N HIS A 206 -13.51 -11.67 23.67
CA HIS A 206 -13.30 -13.10 23.47
C HIS A 206 -12.24 -13.61 24.45
N LYS A 207 -12.59 -14.63 25.23
CA LYS A 207 -11.68 -15.24 26.21
C LYS A 207 -10.83 -16.31 25.53
N ASN A 208 -9.65 -16.58 26.08
CA ASN A 208 -8.83 -17.68 25.60
C ASN A 208 -9.54 -19.01 25.92
N PRO A 209 -9.86 -19.86 24.93
CA PRO A 209 -10.55 -21.13 25.19
C PRO A 209 -9.80 -22.08 26.13
N ASP A 210 -8.47 -21.98 26.20
CA ASP A 210 -7.64 -22.82 27.07
C ASP A 210 -7.70 -22.41 28.55
N THR A 211 -7.84 -21.11 28.84
CA THR A 211 -7.89 -20.60 30.23
C THR A 211 -9.28 -20.20 30.69
N GLY A 212 -10.23 -20.02 29.77
CA GLY A 212 -11.55 -19.46 30.08
C GLY A 212 -11.50 -18.01 30.58
N ASP A 213 -10.41 -17.28 30.30
CA ASP A 213 -10.19 -15.90 30.74
C ASP A 213 -9.35 -15.09 29.73
N PHE A 214 -9.18 -13.79 29.98
CA PHE A 214 -8.33 -12.89 29.18
C PHE A 214 -6.85 -13.01 29.56
N SER A 215 -6.35 -14.25 29.59
CA SER A 215 -5.02 -14.60 30.08
C SER A 215 -4.38 -15.74 29.28
N CYS A 216 -3.06 -15.88 29.42
CA CYS A 216 -2.31 -17.01 28.89
C CYS A 216 -2.00 -17.99 30.04
N ARG A 217 -2.06 -19.30 29.78
CA ARG A 217 -1.56 -20.30 30.74
C ARG A 217 -0.04 -20.19 30.89
N SER A 218 0.51 -20.52 32.06
CA SER A 218 1.96 -20.69 32.21
C SER A 218 2.46 -21.85 31.31
N PRO A 219 3.59 -21.74 30.61
CA PRO A 219 4.60 -20.66 30.63
C PRO A 219 4.44 -19.61 29.51
N TYR A 220 3.25 -19.48 28.90
CA TYR A 220 3.03 -18.58 27.77
C TYR A 220 2.87 -17.12 28.23
N THR A 221 3.34 -16.18 27.41
CA THR A 221 3.21 -14.74 27.64
C THR A 221 2.36 -14.08 26.55
N ALA A 222 1.56 -13.09 26.95
CA ALA A 222 0.69 -12.38 26.02
C ALA A 222 1.49 -11.36 25.19
N THR A 223 1.22 -11.32 23.88
CA THR A 223 1.75 -10.30 22.97
C THR A 223 0.57 -9.50 22.41
N LEU A 224 0.55 -8.18 22.66
CA LEU A 224 -0.50 -7.31 22.12
C LEU A 224 -0.32 -7.18 20.62
N LEU A 225 -1.31 -7.66 19.85
CA LEU A 225 -1.28 -7.55 18.39
C LEU A 225 -1.68 -6.16 17.91
N ARG A 226 -2.68 -5.56 18.56
CA ARG A 226 -3.27 -4.27 18.18
C ARG A 226 -4.22 -3.77 19.26
N SER A 227 -4.42 -2.45 19.30
CA SER A 227 -5.54 -1.78 19.99
C SER A 227 -6.21 -0.79 19.05
N GLU A 228 -7.55 -0.70 19.08
CA GLU A 228 -8.33 0.23 18.26
C GLU A 228 -9.66 0.59 18.93
N VAL A 229 -10.29 1.68 18.48
CA VAL A 229 -11.63 2.09 18.92
C VAL A 229 -12.65 1.64 17.88
N ARG A 230 -13.65 0.85 18.31
CA ARG A 230 -14.77 0.44 17.46
C ARG A 230 -15.99 1.28 17.74
N GLN A 231 -16.66 1.69 16.67
CA GLN A 231 -17.95 2.37 16.73
C GLN A 231 -18.96 1.57 15.92
N GLN A 232 -20.15 1.38 16.47
CA GLN A 232 -21.24 0.72 15.79
C GLN A 232 -22.53 1.49 16.05
N GLY A 233 -23.26 1.84 14.99
CA GLY A 233 -24.64 2.26 15.10
C GLY A 233 -25.51 1.03 15.25
N TYR A 234 -26.40 1.00 16.24
CA TYR A 234 -27.29 -0.14 16.45
C TYR A 234 -28.30 -0.25 15.31
N LYS A 235 -28.06 -1.19 14.39
CA LYS A 235 -29.10 -1.76 13.52
C LYS A 235 -28.90 -3.27 13.45
N THR A 236 -29.79 -3.96 14.14
CA THR A 236 -30.17 -5.37 14.00
C THR A 236 -29.17 -6.44 14.50
N TYR A 237 -29.77 -7.49 15.06
CA TYR A 237 -29.15 -8.71 15.58
C TYR A 237 -29.03 -9.75 14.48
N ASP A 238 -27.81 -10.15 14.12
CA ASP A 238 -27.57 -11.36 13.36
C ASP A 238 -26.68 -12.30 14.19
N CYS A 239 -27.16 -13.53 14.38
CA CYS A 239 -26.36 -14.63 14.93
C CYS A 239 -25.93 -15.53 13.77
N TYR A 240 -24.63 -15.80 13.68
CA TYR A 240 -24.10 -16.86 12.82
C TYR A 240 -23.61 -17.99 13.71
N ASP A 241 -24.12 -19.20 13.49
CA ASP A 241 -23.55 -20.42 14.02
C ASP A 241 -22.57 -20.97 12.97
N GLN A 242 -21.34 -21.27 13.40
CA GLN A 242 -20.31 -21.86 12.55
C GLN A 242 -19.77 -23.12 13.24
N SER A 243 -20.15 -24.27 12.69
CA SER A 243 -19.51 -25.53 13.03
C SER A 243 -18.18 -25.64 12.28
N TYR A 244 -17.08 -25.78 13.02
CA TYR A 244 -15.76 -26.02 12.46
C TYR A 244 -15.41 -27.51 12.50
N SER A 245 -14.93 -28.05 11.38
CA SER A 245 -14.24 -29.35 11.35
C SER A 245 -12.81 -29.16 11.88
N SER A 246 -12.37 -30.01 12.80
CA SER A 246 -11.04 -29.91 13.39
C SER A 246 -9.97 -30.39 12.40
N LYS A 247 -9.22 -29.44 11.85
CA LYS A 247 -7.94 -29.71 11.17
C LYS A 247 -6.86 -28.90 11.89
N SER A 248 -5.81 -29.57 12.35
CA SER A 248 -4.66 -28.91 12.96
C SER A 248 -3.63 -28.58 11.89
N VAL A 249 -3.18 -27.34 11.87
CA VAL A 249 -2.09 -26.88 11.00
C VAL A 249 -0.98 -26.28 11.86
N PRO A 250 0.30 -26.48 11.53
CA PRO A 250 1.37 -25.84 12.28
C PRO A 250 1.27 -24.32 12.16
N PHE A 251 1.41 -23.64 13.29
CA PHE A 251 1.18 -22.21 13.43
C PHE A 251 2.45 -21.49 13.89
N GLY A 252 2.86 -20.47 13.15
CA GLY A 252 4.12 -19.74 13.33
C GLY A 252 4.00 -18.38 14.00
N GLY A 253 2.82 -18.03 14.51
CA GLY A 253 2.56 -16.76 15.20
C GLY A 253 1.71 -15.76 14.41
N LEU A 254 1.34 -14.68 15.10
CA LEU A 254 0.67 -13.50 14.54
C LEU A 254 1.58 -12.28 14.71
N PHE A 255 1.45 -11.32 13.80
CA PHE A 255 2.09 -10.02 13.90
C PHE A 255 1.28 -8.97 13.14
N SER A 256 1.60 -7.70 13.32
CA SER A 256 0.86 -6.62 12.69
C SER A 256 1.75 -5.44 12.33
N CYS A 257 1.20 -4.52 11.56
CA CYS A 257 1.04 -3.15 12.04
C CYS A 257 2.00 -2.55 13.08
N GLN A 258 1.75 -2.97 14.31
CA GLN A 258 2.18 -2.35 15.56
C GLN A 258 2.88 -3.38 16.47
N SER A 259 2.94 -4.64 16.03
CA SER A 259 3.39 -5.76 16.84
C SER A 259 4.28 -6.69 16.05
N TYR A 260 5.38 -7.07 16.67
CA TYR A 260 6.38 -7.98 16.11
C TYR A 260 6.02 -9.43 16.40
N ASN A 261 6.57 -10.39 15.65
CA ASN A 261 6.41 -11.81 15.94
C ASN A 261 7.52 -12.26 16.92
N PRO A 262 7.20 -12.60 18.19
CA PRO A 262 8.21 -13.07 19.14
C PRO A 262 8.86 -14.39 18.71
N LEU A 263 8.13 -15.23 17.95
CA LEU A 263 8.61 -16.52 17.46
C LEU A 263 9.62 -16.38 16.30
N ALA A 264 9.76 -15.17 15.74
CA ALA A 264 10.72 -14.81 14.71
C ALA A 264 11.80 -13.84 15.25
N GLY A 265 12.17 -13.97 16.53
CA GLY A 265 13.18 -13.12 17.16
C GLY A 265 12.75 -11.65 17.30
N GLY A 266 11.46 -11.38 17.43
CA GLY A 266 10.93 -10.01 17.56
C GLY A 266 10.95 -9.22 16.24
N GLN A 267 10.91 -9.90 15.10
CA GLN A 267 10.84 -9.28 13.78
C GLN A 267 9.43 -9.39 13.18
N ARG A 268 9.08 -8.50 12.26
CA ARG A 268 7.78 -8.52 11.53
C ARG A 268 7.85 -9.47 10.33
N ARG A 269 8.17 -10.72 10.60
CA ARG A 269 8.25 -11.79 9.60
C ARG A 269 7.82 -13.12 10.20
N CYS A 270 7.68 -14.11 9.34
CA CYS A 270 7.48 -15.48 9.80
C CYS A 270 8.80 -16.13 10.23
N PRO A 271 8.75 -17.07 11.19
CA PRO A 271 9.87 -17.95 11.47
C PRO A 271 10.22 -18.78 10.23
N PRO A 272 11.45 -19.31 10.13
CA PRO A 272 11.81 -20.17 9.01
C PRO A 272 10.83 -21.33 8.83
N LYS A 273 10.54 -21.69 7.57
CA LYS A 273 9.54 -22.71 7.16
C LYS A 273 8.07 -22.34 7.32
N PHE A 274 7.79 -21.09 7.67
CA PHE A 274 6.43 -20.57 7.68
C PHE A 274 6.27 -19.47 6.64
N SER A 275 5.17 -19.50 5.90
CA SER A 275 4.75 -18.43 5.00
C SER A 275 3.78 -17.51 5.71
N GLN A 276 3.88 -16.21 5.44
CA GLN A 276 2.93 -15.23 5.95
C GLN A 276 1.68 -15.15 5.08
N HIS A 277 0.55 -14.95 5.74
CA HIS A 277 -0.76 -14.79 5.13
C HIS A 277 -1.49 -13.63 5.81
N LEU A 278 -2.27 -12.88 5.04
CA LEU A 278 -3.09 -11.80 5.59
C LEU A 278 -4.36 -12.40 6.21
N ALA A 279 -4.58 -12.14 7.50
CA ALA A 279 -5.85 -12.46 8.16
C ALA A 279 -6.90 -11.38 7.87
N SER A 280 -6.53 -10.11 8.07
CA SER A 280 -7.43 -8.98 7.86
C SER A 280 -6.66 -7.65 7.81
N VAL A 281 -7.28 -6.63 7.22
CA VAL A 281 -6.86 -5.22 7.37
C VAL A 281 -7.93 -4.52 8.19
N SER A 282 -7.54 -3.96 9.33
CA SER A 282 -8.41 -3.08 10.11
C SER A 282 -7.82 -1.68 10.11
N ASP A 283 -8.60 -0.62 9.92
CA ASP A 283 -8.17 0.79 9.84
C ASP A 283 -6.79 1.03 9.17
N GLY A 284 -6.54 0.36 8.04
CA GLY A 284 -5.30 0.49 7.28
C GLY A 284 -4.06 -0.20 7.85
N CYS A 285 -4.25 -1.07 8.85
CA CYS A 285 -3.20 -1.79 9.55
C CYS A 285 -3.42 -3.30 9.40
N GLU A 286 -2.44 -3.96 8.80
CA GLU A 286 -2.48 -5.38 8.43
C GLU A 286 -2.24 -6.27 9.65
N ILE A 287 -3.04 -7.32 9.76
CA ILE A 287 -2.85 -8.41 10.71
C ILE A 287 -2.47 -9.65 9.91
N LEU A 288 -1.27 -10.15 10.16
CA LEU A 288 -0.65 -11.24 9.44
C LEU A 288 -0.49 -12.44 10.37
N TYR A 289 -0.57 -13.64 9.81
CA TYR A 289 -0.33 -14.89 10.51
C TYR A 289 0.59 -15.80 9.71
N CYS A 290 1.27 -16.69 10.41
CA CYS A 290 2.24 -17.62 9.84
C CYS A 290 1.69 -19.05 9.88
N VAL A 291 1.69 -19.74 8.75
CA VAL A 291 1.46 -21.19 8.67
C VAL A 291 2.59 -21.87 7.93
N GLN A 292 2.72 -23.18 8.08
CA GLN A 292 3.76 -23.93 7.39
C GLN A 292 3.73 -23.66 5.89
N SER A 293 4.90 -23.33 5.32
CA SER A 293 5.06 -23.12 3.88
C SER A 293 4.62 -24.37 3.10
N GLY A 294 4.07 -24.19 1.91
CA GLY A 294 3.53 -25.30 1.11
C GLY A 294 2.08 -25.66 1.42
N LEU A 295 1.56 -25.33 2.61
CA LEU A 295 0.23 -25.78 3.04
C LEU A 295 -0.90 -25.00 2.36
N PHE A 296 -0.75 -23.68 2.23
CA PHE A 296 -1.74 -22.77 1.62
C PHE A 296 -1.19 -22.04 0.38
N THR A 297 -0.07 -22.52 -0.16
CA THR A 297 0.63 -21.83 -1.25
C THR A 297 0.33 -22.44 -2.62
N GLY A 298 -0.35 -23.60 -2.71
CA GLY A 298 -0.74 -24.20 -4.00
C GLY A 298 -1.99 -23.56 -4.61
N GLY A 299 -2.12 -23.61 -5.94
CA GLY A 299 -3.30 -23.15 -6.69
C GLY A 299 -3.00 -21.99 -7.64
N GLU A 300 -3.96 -21.09 -7.83
CA GLU A 300 -3.82 -19.88 -8.64
C GLU A 300 -3.26 -18.72 -7.81
N LEU A 301 -2.58 -17.77 -8.47
CA LEU A 301 -2.13 -16.54 -7.80
C LEU A 301 -3.34 -15.76 -7.28
N LEU A 302 -3.35 -15.40 -5.98
CA LEU A 302 -4.50 -14.68 -5.44
C LEU A 302 -4.59 -13.28 -6.08
N PRO A 303 -5.80 -12.81 -6.41
CA PRO A 303 -5.99 -11.53 -7.09
C PRO A 303 -5.48 -10.35 -6.26
N VAL A 304 -5.30 -9.23 -6.94
CA VAL A 304 -4.96 -7.94 -6.32
C VAL A 304 -6.12 -7.47 -5.44
N ARG A 305 -5.80 -6.98 -4.25
CA ARG A 305 -6.75 -6.37 -3.32
C ARG A 305 -6.96 -4.91 -3.69
N LEU A 306 -8.20 -4.57 -4.02
CA LEU A 306 -8.58 -3.22 -4.40
C LEU A 306 -9.05 -2.41 -3.17
N PRO A 307 -8.77 -1.10 -3.11
CA PRO A 307 -9.31 -0.21 -2.08
C PRO A 307 -10.84 -0.05 -2.22
N PRO A 308 -11.57 0.37 -1.17
CA PRO A 308 -11.07 0.89 0.11
C PRO A 308 -10.71 -0.21 1.13
N PHE A 309 -9.68 0.07 1.94
CA PHE A 309 -9.22 -0.84 3.02
C PHE A 309 -9.74 -0.46 4.42
N THR A 310 -10.67 0.49 4.47
CA THR A 310 -11.29 1.02 5.69
C THR A 310 -12.77 1.20 5.46
N LYS A 311 -13.59 0.95 6.48
CA LYS A 311 -15.02 1.26 6.41
C LYS A 311 -15.22 2.79 6.53
N PRO A 312 -16.23 3.37 5.89
CA PRO A 312 -16.58 4.77 6.11
C PRO A 312 -16.86 5.01 7.61
N PRO A 313 -16.34 6.09 8.21
CA PRO A 313 -16.65 6.41 9.60
C PRO A 313 -18.13 6.72 9.77
N LEU A 314 -18.67 6.44 10.96
CA LEU A 314 -20.01 6.91 11.33
C LEU A 314 -19.93 8.44 11.50
N VAL A 315 -20.70 9.18 10.70
CA VAL A 315 -20.66 10.64 10.70
C VAL A 315 -21.30 11.16 11.99
N SER A 316 -20.49 11.78 12.85
CA SER A 316 -20.98 12.64 13.93
C SER A 316 -21.44 13.97 13.34
N MET A 317 -22.64 14.45 13.71
CA MET A 317 -23.26 15.69 13.22
C MET A 317 -22.57 16.99 13.71
N GLN A 318 -21.31 16.94 14.15
CA GLN A 318 -20.52 18.13 14.49
C GLN A 318 -19.62 18.52 13.31
N GLU A 319 -20.18 19.28 12.36
CA GLU A 319 -19.38 19.91 11.31
C GLU A 319 -18.72 21.18 11.84
N THR A 320 -17.38 21.20 11.92
CA THR A 320 -16.62 22.43 12.13
C THR A 320 -16.35 23.11 10.79
N ASN A 321 -16.96 24.28 10.59
CA ASN A 321 -16.77 25.05 9.36
C ASN A 321 -15.50 25.88 9.44
N THR A 322 -14.41 25.39 8.84
CA THR A 322 -13.17 26.17 8.69
C THR A 322 -13.39 27.30 7.70
N VAL A 323 -13.31 28.53 8.18
CA VAL A 323 -13.59 29.77 7.44
C VAL A 323 -12.33 30.59 7.13
N MET A 324 -11.19 30.26 7.75
CA MET A 324 -9.91 30.94 7.55
C MET A 324 -8.75 29.93 7.59
N VAL A 325 -7.77 30.11 6.71
CA VAL A 325 -6.49 29.37 6.70
C VAL A 325 -5.34 30.35 6.55
N MET A 326 -4.42 30.38 7.53
CA MET A 326 -3.20 31.20 7.47
C MET A 326 -2.05 30.39 6.88
N THR A 327 -1.27 31.00 5.99
CA THR A 327 -0.10 30.36 5.34
C THR A 327 1.19 31.12 5.66
N GLU A 328 2.34 30.53 5.40
CA GLU A 328 3.62 31.23 5.51
C GLU A 328 3.68 32.44 4.55
N GLY A 329 4.27 33.55 4.99
CA GLY A 329 4.43 34.78 4.20
C GLY A 329 3.23 35.73 4.19
N GLU A 330 2.55 35.93 5.33
CA GLU A 330 1.42 36.87 5.53
C GLU A 330 0.15 36.63 4.70
N LYS A 331 0.12 35.60 3.86
CA LYS A 331 -1.06 35.25 3.05
C LYS A 331 -2.08 34.52 3.91
N SER A 332 -3.30 35.05 3.98
CA SER A 332 -4.44 34.40 4.62
C SER A 332 -5.53 34.15 3.60
N TRP A 333 -6.19 33.00 3.69
CA TRP A 333 -7.32 32.64 2.85
C TRP A 333 -8.59 32.64 3.68
N VAL A 334 -9.65 33.25 3.15
CA VAL A 334 -10.96 33.32 3.81
C VAL A 334 -12.03 32.75 2.89
N ARG A 335 -12.98 32.03 3.49
CA ARG A 335 -14.16 31.49 2.84
C ARG A 335 -15.40 32.08 3.51
N ALA A 336 -15.97 33.10 2.88
CA ALA A 336 -17.10 33.86 3.44
C ALA A 336 -18.08 34.34 2.35
N GLY A 337 -19.35 34.50 2.71
CA GLY A 337 -20.41 34.97 1.82
C GLY A 337 -21.14 33.86 1.05
N GLN A 338 -22.03 34.24 0.13
CA GLN A 338 -22.95 33.32 -0.58
C GLN A 338 -22.25 32.32 -1.51
N THR A 339 -21.10 32.69 -2.08
CA THR A 339 -20.38 31.86 -3.07
C THR A 339 -19.60 30.71 -2.43
N LYS A 340 -19.28 30.80 -1.13
CA LYS A 340 -18.47 29.82 -0.39
C LYS A 340 -17.16 29.43 -1.12
N ALA A 341 -16.58 30.31 -1.92
CA ALA A 341 -15.28 30.10 -2.58
C ALA A 341 -14.14 30.58 -1.66
N TRP A 342 -12.96 29.98 -1.79
CA TRP A 342 -11.76 30.46 -1.11
C TRP A 342 -11.18 31.65 -1.87
N LYS A 343 -10.83 32.72 -1.14
CA LYS A 343 -10.12 33.87 -1.69
C LYS A 343 -8.97 34.27 -0.78
N LEU A 344 -7.95 34.90 -1.36
CA LEU A 344 -6.93 35.61 -0.59
C LEU A 344 -7.60 36.79 0.14
N ALA A 345 -7.39 36.86 1.44
CA ALA A 345 -7.91 37.91 2.31
C ALA A 345 -6.88 39.03 2.43
N ASN A 346 -7.37 40.27 2.40
CA ASN A 346 -6.57 41.45 2.74
C ASN A 346 -6.61 41.70 4.26
N THR A 347 -5.75 42.60 4.73
CA THR A 347 -5.57 42.90 6.15
C THR A 347 -6.85 43.39 6.83
N GLU A 348 -7.69 44.13 6.12
CA GLU A 348 -8.97 44.66 6.58
C GLU A 348 -10.01 43.55 6.76
N GLU A 349 -10.14 42.65 5.78
CA GLU A 349 -11.03 41.50 5.84
C GLU A 349 -10.60 40.56 6.97
N ILE A 350 -9.30 40.33 7.17
CA ILE A 350 -8.78 39.53 8.29
C ILE A 350 -9.20 40.14 9.63
N LYS A 351 -9.04 41.47 9.81
CA LYS A 351 -9.45 42.17 11.04
C LYS A 351 -10.95 42.04 11.28
N GLU A 352 -11.77 42.27 10.26
CA GLU A 352 -13.23 42.13 10.36
C GLU A 352 -13.63 40.68 10.70
N PHE A 353 -12.94 39.70 10.12
CA PHE A 353 -13.22 38.28 10.36
C PHE A 353 -12.84 37.83 11.77
N VAL A 354 -11.66 38.23 12.25
CA VAL A 354 -11.18 37.93 13.61
C VAL A 354 -12.11 38.56 14.65
N GLN A 355 -12.58 39.79 14.40
CA GLN A 355 -13.57 40.47 15.26
C GLN A 355 -14.92 39.74 15.30
N LYS A 356 -15.35 39.13 14.19
CA LYS A 356 -16.59 38.32 14.13
C LYS A 356 -16.45 36.97 14.81
N LEU A 357 -15.28 36.33 14.72
CA LEU A 357 -15.03 35.01 15.31
C LEU A 357 -14.81 35.07 16.83
N ASN A 358 -14.32 36.19 17.35
CA ASN A 358 -14.09 36.42 18.78
C ASN A 358 -14.83 37.68 19.27
N PRO A 359 -16.16 37.58 19.51
CA PRO A 359 -16.94 38.73 20.01
C PRO A 359 -16.50 39.21 21.40
N GLU A 360 -15.80 38.37 22.19
CA GLU A 360 -15.28 38.75 23.52
C GLU A 360 -14.20 39.85 23.45
N PHE A 361 -13.49 40.01 22.33
CA PHE A 361 -12.54 41.11 22.16
C PHE A 361 -13.22 42.48 22.02
N ASN A 362 -14.49 42.52 21.61
CA ASN A 362 -15.25 43.75 21.41
C ASN A 362 -15.99 44.21 22.68
N GLN A 363 -15.93 43.44 23.77
CA GLN A 363 -16.60 43.73 25.04
C GLN A 363 -15.69 44.30 26.13
N VAL A 364 -14.53 44.86 25.76
CA VAL A 364 -13.71 45.60 26.73
C VAL A 364 -14.09 47.07 26.71
N SER A 365 -14.89 47.46 27.71
CA SER A 365 -15.24 48.84 28.02
C SER A 365 -14.02 49.76 28.03
N SER A 366 -14.20 50.99 27.53
CA SER A 366 -13.19 52.04 27.38
C SER A 366 -12.47 52.44 28.68
N GLY A 367 -12.79 51.86 29.84
CA GLY A 367 -12.21 52.14 31.14
C GLY A 367 -11.02 51.28 31.58
N GLU A 368 -10.68 50.19 30.87
CA GLU A 368 -9.65 49.22 31.33
C GLU A 368 -8.39 49.13 30.44
N LYS A 369 -8.13 50.13 29.61
CA LYS A 369 -6.93 50.16 28.74
C LYS A 369 -5.61 50.49 29.44
N ALA A 370 -5.57 50.75 30.75
CA ALA A 370 -4.35 51.20 31.43
C ALA A 370 -3.60 50.14 32.24
N TRP A 371 -4.22 49.03 32.64
CA TRP A 371 -3.59 48.12 33.63
C TRP A 371 -2.98 46.83 33.02
N ILE A 372 -3.49 46.33 31.89
CA ILE A 372 -3.01 45.07 31.30
C ILE A 372 -1.78 45.27 30.38
N ALA A 373 -1.62 46.45 29.78
CA ALA A 373 -0.48 46.75 28.90
C ALA A 373 0.87 46.82 29.66
N PHE A 374 0.88 47.30 30.91
CA PHE A 374 2.12 47.39 31.69
C PHE A 374 2.55 46.05 32.34
N GLY A 375 1.59 45.17 32.68
CA GLY A 375 1.90 43.87 33.28
C GLY A 375 2.53 42.87 32.30
N VAL A 376 2.05 42.83 31.05
CA VAL A 376 2.54 41.87 30.04
C VAL A 376 3.90 42.30 29.48
N ILE A 377 4.12 43.60 29.26
CA ILE A 377 5.41 44.12 28.77
C ILE A 377 6.49 44.03 29.87
N GLY A 378 6.15 44.30 31.13
CA GLY A 378 7.07 44.13 32.26
C GLY A 378 7.46 42.67 32.52
N GLY A 379 6.49 41.73 32.39
CA GLY A 379 6.73 40.30 32.54
C GLY A 379 7.62 39.70 31.43
N LEU A 380 7.44 40.13 30.18
CA LEU A 380 8.25 39.69 29.05
C LEU A 380 9.71 40.19 29.14
N LEU A 381 9.93 41.41 29.62
CA LEU A 381 11.29 41.96 29.80
C LEU A 381 12.05 41.27 30.94
N LEU A 382 11.37 40.89 32.03
CA LEU A 382 11.97 40.10 33.12
C LEU A 382 12.29 38.65 32.71
N LEU A 383 11.45 38.03 31.89
CA LEU A 383 11.71 36.69 31.34
C LEU A 383 12.87 36.68 30.34
N LEU A 384 12.99 37.70 29.48
CA LEU A 384 14.12 37.84 28.56
C LEU A 384 15.43 38.15 29.30
N GLY A 385 15.39 38.98 30.36
CA GLY A 385 16.56 39.25 31.20
C GLY A 385 17.06 38.01 31.94
N THR A 386 16.16 37.17 32.47
CA THR A 386 16.53 35.93 33.17
C THR A 386 17.06 34.86 32.22
N LEU A 387 16.49 34.70 31.01
CA LEU A 387 17.02 33.81 29.98
C LEU A 387 18.42 34.23 29.48
N ALA A 388 18.67 35.53 29.33
CA ALA A 388 19.98 36.04 28.94
C ALA A 388 21.06 35.77 30.02
N VAL A 389 20.73 35.96 31.30
CA VAL A 389 21.65 35.69 32.42
C VAL A 389 21.95 34.18 32.54
N VAL A 390 20.96 33.31 32.32
CA VAL A 390 21.16 31.85 32.33
C VAL A 390 22.03 31.39 31.16
N LEU A 391 21.86 31.95 29.96
CA LEU A 391 22.67 31.61 28.78
C LEU A 391 24.12 32.09 28.91
N VAL A 392 24.35 33.29 29.46
CA VAL A 392 25.71 33.81 29.72
C VAL A 392 26.43 32.99 30.80
N LYS A 393 25.72 32.59 31.87
CA LYS A 393 26.31 31.77 32.94
C LYS A 393 26.59 30.32 32.49
N ARG A 394 25.87 29.80 31.50
CA ARG A 394 26.11 28.46 30.90
C ARG A 394 27.27 28.45 29.91
N ARG A 395 27.53 29.57 29.22
CA ARG A 395 28.70 29.74 28.32
C ARG A 395 30.03 29.94 29.06
N SER A 396 30.00 30.38 30.32
CA SER A 396 31.22 30.55 31.14
C SER A 396 31.69 29.26 31.83
N ARG A 397 30.96 28.13 31.69
CA ARG A 397 31.26 26.85 32.36
C ARG A 397 31.51 25.68 31.39
N TYR A 398 31.72 25.96 30.10
CA TYR A 398 32.21 24.98 29.12
C TYR A 398 33.44 25.53 28.41
#